data_AF-A0A7K9BF60-F1
#
_entry.id   AF-A0A7K9BF60-F1
#
_cell.length_a   1.000
_cell.length_b   1.000
_cell.length_c   1.000
_cell.angle_alpha   90.00
_cell.angle_beta   90.00
_cell.angle_gamma   90.00
#
_symmetry.space_group_name_H-M   'P 1'
#
loop_
_entity.id
_entity.type
_entity.pdbx_description
1 polymer ?
#
loop_
_entity_poly.entity_id
_entity_poly.type
_entity_poly.pdbx_seq_one_letter_code
_entity_poly.pdbx_strand_id
1 'polypeptide(L)'
;AYLRGLHVIRHVPQPVSSVLDFGDRNPLELGNHRDAGGRVGFLGAKALALSLMVNTSIIKLNLSDNWLQGEGAAAIAEMLKENCYISAVDLSDNKLGAEGAKAFSAMLLENTTIVSLQLSGNEFDDHAAKYLADALIANSKVEILDLSYNMLGDKAGEVLGMAIAENIGLKELKISWNHFCSQGAAALAKGLGANIYLKVLDVSYNGFDNSGAAALGEALKTNNVLEELNISNNRISVEGALRFALGLKENKTLKNLNMTRNPMQSEGCFGVLKALQANSDSSIEILDLP
;
A
#
# COMPACT_ATOMS: atom_id res chain seq x y z
N ALA A 1 9.52 9.93 -36.32
CA ALA A 1 9.91 9.79 -34.90
C ALA A 1 9.82 8.34 -34.41
N TYR A 2 8.71 7.64 -34.68
CA TYR A 2 8.45 6.23 -34.30
C TYR A 2 9.58 5.23 -34.64
N LEU A 3 10.16 5.33 -35.85
CA LEU A 3 11.24 4.42 -36.30
C LEU A 3 12.60 4.65 -35.62
N ARG A 4 12.85 5.83 -35.03
CA ARG A 4 14.11 6.09 -34.29
C ARG A 4 14.08 5.46 -32.89
N GLY A 5 12.92 5.34 -32.27
CA GLY A 5 12.75 4.66 -30.97
C GLY A 5 12.99 3.14 -31.08
N LEU A 6 12.49 2.51 -32.13
CA LEU A 6 12.69 1.07 -32.39
C LEU A 6 14.16 0.67 -32.57
N HIS A 7 15.00 1.55 -33.13
CA HIS A 7 16.44 1.31 -33.24
C HIS A 7 17.17 1.34 -31.89
N VAL A 8 16.71 2.17 -30.95
CA VAL A 8 17.25 2.21 -29.58
C VAL A 8 16.86 0.95 -28.82
N ILE A 9 15.62 0.47 -28.98
CA ILE A 9 15.08 -0.71 -28.29
C ILE A 9 15.83 -2.01 -28.64
N ARG A 10 16.37 -2.14 -29.86
CA ARG A 10 17.16 -3.31 -30.30
C ARG A 10 18.53 -3.45 -29.61
N HIS A 11 18.96 -2.45 -28.83
CA HIS A 11 20.22 -2.48 -28.07
C HIS A 11 20.02 -2.41 -26.56
N VAL A 12 18.77 -2.49 -26.09
CA VAL A 12 18.41 -2.56 -24.66
C VAL A 12 18.49 -4.03 -24.22
N PRO A 13 18.75 -4.34 -22.93
CA PRO A 13 18.78 -5.73 -22.47
C PRO A 13 17.54 -6.51 -22.92
N GLN A 14 17.70 -7.83 -23.09
CA GLN A 14 16.66 -8.70 -23.66
C GLN A 14 15.22 -8.53 -23.10
N PRO A 15 14.98 -8.16 -21.82
CA PRO A 15 13.62 -7.93 -21.31
C PRO A 15 12.85 -6.82 -22.02
N VAL A 16 13.54 -5.83 -22.59
CA VAL A 16 12.90 -4.66 -23.22
C VAL A 16 12.70 -4.89 -24.71
N SER A 17 13.62 -5.59 -25.39
CA SER A 17 13.40 -6.02 -26.78
C SER A 17 12.22 -6.98 -26.88
N SER A 18 11.97 -7.79 -25.85
CA SER A 18 10.80 -8.67 -25.81
C SER A 18 9.48 -7.94 -25.61
N VAL A 19 9.45 -6.67 -25.19
CA VAL A 19 8.22 -5.85 -25.15
C VAL A 19 7.66 -5.64 -26.56
N LEU A 20 8.52 -5.70 -27.59
CA LEU A 20 8.08 -5.69 -28.99
C LEU A 20 7.51 -7.05 -29.46
N ASP A 21 7.87 -8.16 -28.80
CA ASP A 21 7.39 -9.52 -29.10
C ASP A 21 6.22 -9.98 -28.20
N PHE A 22 6.11 -9.43 -26.98
CA PHE A 22 4.98 -9.60 -26.06
C PHE A 22 3.82 -8.68 -26.48
N GLY A 23 3.37 -8.83 -27.73
CA GLY A 23 2.23 -8.06 -28.26
C GLY A 23 1.03 -8.14 -27.33
N ASP A 24 0.41 -6.98 -27.06
CA ASP A 24 -0.91 -6.75 -26.45
C ASP A 24 -1.32 -7.65 -25.26
N ARG A 25 -0.38 -8.28 -24.56
CA ARG A 25 -0.69 -9.11 -23.39
C ARG A 25 -1.12 -8.23 -22.25
N ASN A 26 -2.22 -8.62 -21.62
CA ASN A 26 -2.80 -7.92 -20.50
C ASN A 26 -3.14 -8.95 -19.41
N PRO A 27 -2.38 -8.99 -18.31
CA PRO A 27 -1.31 -8.06 -17.90
C PRO A 27 -0.04 -8.12 -18.77
N LEU A 28 0.68 -6.99 -18.87
CA LEU A 28 2.08 -6.97 -19.29
C LEU A 28 2.94 -7.35 -18.07
N GLU A 29 3.42 -8.58 -18.06
CA GLU A 29 4.18 -9.18 -16.97
C GLU A 29 5.68 -9.12 -17.25
N LEU A 30 6.38 -8.25 -16.53
CA LEU A 30 7.85 -8.13 -16.57
C LEU A 30 8.48 -8.31 -15.18
N GLY A 31 7.72 -8.86 -14.21
CA GLY A 31 8.20 -9.07 -12.84
C GLY A 31 9.17 -10.24 -12.67
N ASN A 32 10.00 -10.20 -11.64
CA ASN A 32 10.83 -11.33 -11.15
C ASN A 32 11.88 -11.91 -12.13
N HIS A 33 12.38 -11.13 -13.09
CA HIS A 33 13.42 -11.58 -14.01
C HIS A 33 14.83 -11.56 -13.38
N ARG A 34 15.10 -12.48 -12.44
CA ARG A 34 16.45 -12.68 -11.88
C ARG A 34 17.37 -13.59 -12.71
N ASP A 35 16.81 -14.55 -13.45
CA ASP A 35 17.57 -15.76 -13.81
C ASP A 35 17.91 -15.96 -15.31
N ALA A 36 17.74 -14.99 -16.21
CA ALA A 36 18.04 -15.25 -17.63
C ALA A 36 18.48 -14.06 -18.52
N GLY A 37 19.06 -12.99 -17.99
CA GLY A 37 19.75 -11.99 -18.85
C GLY A 37 19.31 -10.52 -18.75
N GLY A 38 19.11 -10.04 -17.53
CA GLY A 38 19.04 -8.62 -17.20
C GLY A 38 17.73 -8.23 -16.51
N ARG A 39 17.83 -7.40 -15.47
CA ARG A 39 16.67 -6.63 -14.98
C ARG A 39 16.31 -5.55 -15.99
N VAL A 40 15.07 -5.07 -16.01
CA VAL A 40 14.69 -3.92 -16.84
C VAL A 40 15.62 -2.73 -16.55
N GLY A 41 15.85 -2.43 -15.26
CA GLY A 41 16.69 -1.33 -14.82
C GLY A 41 16.17 0.05 -15.26
N PHE A 42 16.82 1.12 -14.82
CA PHE A 42 16.34 2.48 -15.12
C PHE A 42 16.38 2.83 -16.62
N LEU A 43 17.34 2.32 -17.39
CA LEU A 43 17.40 2.55 -18.85
C LEU A 43 16.30 1.79 -19.59
N GLY A 44 16.03 0.54 -19.18
CA GLY A 44 14.93 -0.22 -19.75
C GLY A 44 13.57 0.38 -19.41
N ALA A 45 13.43 0.92 -18.19
CA ALA A 45 12.23 1.64 -17.76
C ALA A 45 11.94 2.85 -18.67
N LYS A 46 12.98 3.62 -19.01
CA LYS A 46 12.86 4.77 -19.93
C LYS A 46 12.42 4.33 -21.33
N ALA A 47 13.00 3.26 -21.86
CA ALA A 47 12.61 2.72 -23.16
C ALA A 47 11.17 2.18 -23.15
N LEU A 48 10.80 1.46 -22.09
CA LEU A 48 9.44 0.94 -21.88
C LEU A 48 8.42 2.07 -21.78
N ALA A 49 8.72 3.11 -20.97
CA ALA A 49 7.88 4.29 -20.81
C ALA A 49 7.52 4.92 -22.16
N LEU A 50 8.48 5.07 -23.08
CA LEU A 50 8.23 5.62 -24.41
C LEU A 50 7.28 4.74 -25.24
N SER A 51 7.37 3.41 -25.11
CA SER A 51 6.49 2.48 -25.83
C SER A 51 5.08 2.43 -25.25
N LEU A 52 4.95 2.52 -23.92
CA LEU A 52 3.67 2.42 -23.23
C LEU A 52 2.88 3.73 -23.25
N MET A 53 3.53 4.88 -23.43
CA MET A 53 2.87 6.19 -23.45
C MET A 53 1.71 6.27 -24.46
N VAL A 54 1.85 5.65 -25.62
CA VAL A 54 0.82 5.60 -26.68
C VAL A 54 0.11 4.26 -26.76
N ASN A 55 0.44 3.31 -25.87
CA ASN A 55 -0.18 2.00 -25.86
C ASN A 55 -1.59 2.09 -25.24
N THR A 56 -2.56 1.52 -25.94
CA THR A 56 -3.98 1.55 -25.56
C THR A 56 -4.54 0.17 -25.20
N SER A 57 -3.73 -0.89 -25.31
CA SER A 57 -4.13 -2.28 -25.09
C SER A 57 -3.82 -2.79 -23.68
N ILE A 58 -2.74 -2.30 -23.07
CA ILE A 58 -2.29 -2.72 -21.74
C ILE A 58 -3.09 -1.98 -20.68
N ILE A 59 -3.72 -2.74 -19.79
CA ILE A 59 -4.49 -2.22 -18.65
C ILE A 59 -3.77 -2.48 -17.33
N LYS A 60 -3.01 -3.58 -17.24
CA LYS A 60 -2.25 -3.97 -16.06
C LYS A 60 -0.77 -4.10 -16.39
N LEU A 61 0.08 -3.46 -15.60
CA LEU A 61 1.53 -3.43 -15.79
C LEU A 61 2.23 -3.94 -14.53
N ASN A 62 2.97 -5.05 -14.65
CA ASN A 62 3.80 -5.57 -13.57
C ASN A 62 5.29 -5.38 -13.89
N LEU A 63 5.95 -4.57 -13.07
CA LEU A 63 7.38 -4.26 -13.12
C LEU A 63 8.08 -4.60 -11.79
N SER A 64 7.51 -5.47 -10.95
CA SER A 64 8.12 -5.85 -9.66
C SER A 64 9.54 -6.44 -9.80
N ASP A 65 10.41 -6.16 -8.83
CA ASP A 65 11.79 -6.69 -8.74
C ASP A 65 12.68 -6.44 -9.98
N ASN A 66 12.67 -5.21 -10.49
CA ASN A 66 13.36 -4.80 -11.71
C ASN A 66 14.46 -3.73 -11.54
N TRP A 67 14.76 -3.33 -10.30
CA TRP A 67 15.79 -2.31 -10.01
C TRP A 67 15.63 -1.04 -10.84
N LEU A 68 14.39 -0.55 -10.96
CA LEU A 68 14.10 0.67 -11.71
C LEU A 68 14.80 1.88 -11.11
N GLN A 69 15.02 1.90 -9.79
CA GLN A 69 15.55 3.04 -9.04
C GLN A 69 14.68 4.30 -9.20
N GLY A 70 15.04 5.39 -8.54
CA GLY A 70 14.30 6.66 -8.65
C GLY A 70 14.17 7.17 -10.09
N GLU A 71 15.24 7.05 -10.90
CA GLU A 71 15.21 7.50 -12.30
C GLU A 71 14.26 6.70 -13.18
N GLY A 72 14.21 5.37 -13.03
CA GLY A 72 13.30 4.53 -13.78
C GLY A 72 11.86 4.76 -13.35
N ALA A 73 11.61 4.91 -12.03
CA ALA A 73 10.30 5.30 -11.52
C ALA A 73 9.82 6.63 -12.09
N ALA A 74 10.69 7.65 -12.14
CA ALA A 74 10.32 8.94 -12.71
C ALA A 74 9.87 8.83 -14.17
N ALA A 75 10.55 8.01 -14.97
CA ALA A 75 10.16 7.77 -16.36
C ALA A 75 8.81 7.04 -16.48
N ILE A 76 8.56 6.04 -15.63
CA ILE A 76 7.26 5.34 -15.61
C ILE A 76 6.15 6.26 -15.11
N ALA A 77 6.39 7.05 -14.07
CA ALA A 77 5.43 8.01 -13.54
C ALA A 77 5.04 9.05 -14.60
N GLU A 78 6.00 9.60 -15.34
CA GLU A 78 5.72 10.55 -16.42
C GLU A 78 4.90 9.91 -17.55
N MET A 79 5.21 8.67 -17.93
CA MET A 79 4.39 7.92 -18.89
C MET A 79 2.95 7.73 -18.40
N LEU A 80 2.77 7.41 -17.12
CA LEU A 80 1.44 7.18 -16.54
C LEU A 80 0.61 8.46 -16.45
N LYS A 81 1.21 9.66 -16.44
CA LYS A 81 0.42 10.90 -16.55
C LYS A 81 -0.34 11.00 -17.87
N GLU A 82 0.30 10.57 -18.95
CA GLU A 82 -0.23 10.63 -20.31
C GLU A 82 -1.05 9.37 -20.68
N ASN A 83 -0.72 8.22 -20.10
CA ASN A 83 -1.42 6.97 -20.39
C ASN A 83 -2.75 6.88 -19.63
N CYS A 84 -3.87 6.87 -20.38
CA CYS A 84 -5.23 6.80 -19.84
C CYS A 84 -5.85 5.39 -19.88
N TYR A 85 -5.04 4.33 -20.07
CA TYR A 85 -5.52 2.95 -20.20
C TYR A 85 -5.04 2.05 -19.05
N ILE A 86 -3.83 2.25 -18.57
CA ILE A 86 -3.27 1.46 -17.46
C ILE A 86 -3.96 1.86 -16.16
N SER A 87 -4.65 0.89 -15.53
CA SER A 87 -5.39 1.08 -14.28
C SER A 87 -4.81 0.31 -13.09
N ALA A 88 -3.92 -0.65 -13.33
CA ALA A 88 -3.21 -1.36 -12.27
C ALA A 88 -1.71 -1.42 -12.54
N VAL A 89 -0.90 -1.02 -11.57
CA VAL A 89 0.56 -0.98 -11.68
C VAL A 89 1.19 -1.63 -10.47
N ASP A 90 2.08 -2.59 -10.70
CA ASP A 90 2.94 -3.17 -9.67
C ASP A 90 4.40 -2.77 -9.91
N LEU A 91 4.96 -2.06 -8.93
CA LEU A 91 6.33 -1.56 -8.92
C LEU A 91 7.07 -2.01 -7.65
N SER A 92 6.62 -3.10 -7.04
CA SER A 92 7.21 -3.57 -5.79
C SER A 92 8.69 -3.96 -5.95
N ASP A 93 9.49 -3.82 -4.90
CA ASP A 93 10.90 -4.25 -4.86
C ASP A 93 11.82 -3.61 -5.93
N ASN A 94 11.66 -2.31 -6.19
CA ASN A 94 12.38 -1.58 -7.25
C ASN A 94 13.37 -0.52 -6.78
N LYS A 95 13.54 -0.34 -5.47
CA LYS A 95 14.44 0.66 -4.86
C LYS A 95 14.15 2.08 -5.33
N LEU A 96 12.87 2.44 -5.41
CA LEU A 96 12.46 3.73 -5.94
C LEU A 96 12.94 4.92 -5.08
N GLY A 97 13.01 4.73 -3.76
CA GLY A 97 13.43 5.74 -2.80
C GLY A 97 12.58 7.01 -2.83
N ALA A 98 13.05 8.07 -2.18
CA ALA A 98 12.33 9.33 -2.08
C ALA A 98 12.07 10.01 -3.44
N GLU A 99 12.99 9.87 -4.41
CA GLU A 99 12.83 10.42 -5.76
C GLU A 99 11.68 9.74 -6.50
N GLY A 100 11.59 8.41 -6.43
CA GLY A 100 10.47 7.69 -7.02
C GLY A 100 9.15 7.98 -6.31
N ALA A 101 9.13 8.08 -4.97
CA ALA A 101 7.94 8.48 -4.23
C ALA A 101 7.44 9.87 -4.68
N LYS A 102 8.34 10.85 -4.80
CA LYS A 102 8.01 12.19 -5.30
C LYS A 102 7.45 12.16 -6.71
N ALA A 103 8.03 11.35 -7.61
CA ALA A 103 7.53 11.23 -8.97
C ALA A 103 6.14 10.61 -9.04
N PHE A 104 5.89 9.52 -8.30
CA PHE A 104 4.58 8.88 -8.24
C PHE A 104 3.53 9.76 -7.58
N SER A 105 3.88 10.47 -6.51
CA SER A 105 3.02 11.47 -5.90
C SER A 105 2.60 12.56 -6.89
N ALA A 106 3.55 13.11 -7.65
CA ALA A 106 3.23 14.10 -8.68
C ALA A 106 2.34 13.52 -9.78
N MET A 107 2.58 12.28 -10.21
CA MET A 107 1.72 11.59 -11.16
C MET A 107 0.30 11.39 -10.63
N LEU A 108 0.12 11.04 -9.36
CA LEU A 108 -1.20 10.85 -8.73
C LEU A 108 -2.02 12.15 -8.64
N LEU A 109 -1.39 13.32 -8.68
CA LEU A 109 -2.13 14.60 -8.72
C LEU A 109 -2.82 14.84 -10.08
N GLU A 110 -2.33 14.21 -11.14
CA GLU A 110 -2.77 14.44 -12.53
C GLU A 110 -3.50 13.22 -13.10
N ASN A 111 -3.03 12.01 -12.79
CA ASN A 111 -3.58 10.76 -13.29
C ASN A 111 -4.91 10.44 -12.60
N THR A 112 -5.90 10.09 -13.42
CA THR A 112 -7.25 9.72 -12.96
C THR A 112 -7.67 8.31 -13.36
N THR A 113 -6.72 7.51 -13.83
CA THR A 113 -6.94 6.17 -14.41
C THR A 113 -6.52 5.05 -13.46
N ILE A 114 -5.46 5.27 -12.66
CA ILE A 114 -4.91 4.25 -11.77
C ILE A 114 -5.86 4.01 -10.61
N VAL A 115 -6.26 2.75 -10.46
CA VAL A 115 -7.13 2.23 -9.41
C VAL A 115 -6.32 1.39 -8.41
N SER A 116 -5.32 0.64 -8.89
CA SER A 116 -4.47 -0.21 -8.05
C SER A 116 -2.99 0.14 -8.24
N LEU A 117 -2.30 0.43 -7.14
CA LEU A 117 -0.90 0.81 -7.14
C LEU A 117 -0.14 0.04 -6.05
N GLN A 118 0.77 -0.84 -6.47
CA GLN A 118 1.63 -1.60 -5.56
C GLN A 118 3.03 -0.98 -5.56
N LEU A 119 3.46 -0.50 -4.40
CA LEU A 119 4.74 0.17 -4.16
C LEU A 119 5.48 -0.43 -2.96
N SER A 120 5.20 -1.69 -2.65
CA SER A 120 5.85 -2.41 -1.55
C SER A 120 7.37 -2.54 -1.78
N GLY A 121 8.19 -2.56 -0.73
CA GLY A 121 9.62 -2.89 -0.89
C GLY A 121 10.46 -1.82 -1.60
N ASN A 122 10.13 -0.54 -1.48
CA ASN A 122 10.73 0.53 -2.29
C ASN A 122 11.61 1.53 -1.53
N GLU A 123 11.97 1.20 -0.30
CA GLU A 123 12.85 2.01 0.55
C GLU A 123 12.27 3.40 0.83
N PHE A 124 10.94 3.54 0.94
CA PHE A 124 10.30 4.80 1.31
C PHE A 124 10.44 5.09 2.80
N ASP A 125 10.94 6.27 3.13
CA ASP A 125 11.15 6.76 4.49
C ASP A 125 10.12 7.85 4.87
N ASP A 126 10.29 8.45 6.05
CA ASP A 126 9.44 9.54 6.54
C ASP A 126 9.43 10.78 5.62
N HIS A 127 10.49 11.03 4.84
CA HIS A 127 10.50 12.13 3.87
C HIS A 127 9.63 11.81 2.66
N ALA A 128 9.73 10.58 2.14
CA ALA A 128 8.88 10.08 1.07
C ALA A 128 7.39 10.12 1.47
N ALA A 129 7.08 9.80 2.73
CA ALA A 129 5.72 9.79 3.26
C ALA A 129 4.97 11.12 3.09
N LYS A 130 5.68 12.25 3.17
CA LYS A 130 5.06 13.57 2.98
C LYS A 130 4.49 13.73 1.57
N TYR A 131 5.26 13.36 0.55
CA TYR A 131 4.79 13.42 -0.84
C TYR A 131 3.60 12.48 -1.06
N LEU A 132 3.67 11.27 -0.48
CA LEU A 132 2.60 10.28 -0.62
C LEU A 132 1.32 10.75 0.07
N ALA A 133 1.42 11.32 1.27
CA ALA A 133 0.28 11.86 2.00
C ALA A 133 -0.43 13.00 1.24
N ASP A 134 0.34 13.98 0.74
CA ASP A 134 -0.21 15.10 -0.05
C ASP A 134 -0.96 14.59 -1.29
N ALA A 135 -0.39 13.59 -2.00
CA ALA A 135 -1.00 12.98 -3.16
C ALA A 135 -2.27 12.18 -2.81
N LEU A 136 -2.27 11.46 -1.68
CA LEU A 136 -3.43 10.72 -1.22
C LEU A 136 -4.59 11.64 -0.85
N ILE A 137 -4.33 12.80 -0.25
CA ILE A 137 -5.41 13.77 0.06
C ILE A 137 -6.08 14.25 -1.24
N ALA A 138 -5.31 14.51 -2.28
CA ALA A 138 -5.82 15.03 -3.55
C ALA A 138 -6.42 13.95 -4.46
N ASN A 139 -5.92 12.71 -4.42
CA ASN A 139 -6.34 11.64 -5.31
C ASN A 139 -7.48 10.81 -4.71
N SER A 140 -8.60 10.72 -5.44
CA SER A 140 -9.76 9.91 -5.08
C SER A 140 -10.00 8.71 -6.01
N LYS A 141 -9.03 8.41 -6.90
CA LYS A 141 -9.13 7.36 -7.91
C LYS A 141 -8.43 6.07 -7.50
N VAL A 142 -7.33 6.16 -6.78
CA VAL A 142 -6.67 4.97 -6.23
C VAL A 142 -7.56 4.36 -5.16
N GLU A 143 -7.97 3.11 -5.39
CA GLU A 143 -8.78 2.33 -4.47
C GLU A 143 -7.93 1.33 -3.68
N ILE A 144 -6.84 0.83 -4.27
CA ILE A 144 -5.95 -0.17 -3.65
C ILE A 144 -4.52 0.36 -3.67
N LEU A 145 -3.93 0.52 -2.49
CA LEU A 145 -2.55 0.97 -2.32
C LEU A 145 -1.78 0.04 -1.38
N ASP A 146 -0.63 -0.44 -1.86
CA ASP A 146 0.33 -1.18 -1.03
C ASP A 146 1.64 -0.41 -0.88
N LEU A 147 1.96 -0.06 0.37
CA LEU A 147 3.18 0.61 0.83
C LEU A 147 3.92 -0.28 1.85
N SER A 148 3.66 -1.57 1.87
CA SER A 148 4.30 -2.52 2.78
C SER A 148 5.81 -2.63 2.55
N TYR A 149 6.54 -3.22 3.50
CA TYR A 149 7.98 -3.48 3.38
C TYR A 149 8.81 -2.23 3.02
N ASN A 150 8.41 -1.07 3.54
CA ASN A 150 9.16 0.18 3.42
C ASN A 150 9.78 0.55 4.78
N MET A 151 10.29 1.78 4.91
CA MET A 151 10.95 2.29 6.11
C MET A 151 10.15 3.43 6.74
N LEU A 152 8.82 3.39 6.63
CA LEU A 152 7.92 4.44 7.11
C LEU A 152 7.83 4.38 8.64
N GLY A 153 8.19 5.46 9.32
CA GLY A 153 8.22 5.56 10.78
C GLY A 153 7.08 6.40 11.36
N ASP A 154 7.29 6.88 12.58
CA ASP A 154 6.24 7.63 13.31
C ASP A 154 5.84 8.93 12.62
N LYS A 155 6.79 9.66 12.00
CA LYS A 155 6.46 10.89 11.27
C LYS A 155 5.66 10.58 10.01
N ALA A 156 5.96 9.47 9.32
CA ALA A 156 5.11 8.98 8.25
C ALA A 156 3.70 8.67 8.77
N GLY A 157 3.59 8.06 9.96
CA GLY A 157 2.29 7.73 10.58
C GLY A 157 1.44 8.96 10.86
N GLU A 158 2.06 10.07 11.28
CA GLU A 158 1.38 11.35 11.47
C GLU A 158 0.78 11.90 10.18
N VAL A 159 1.58 11.99 9.10
CA VAL A 159 1.10 12.55 7.83
C VAL A 159 0.14 11.61 7.09
N LEU A 160 0.41 10.29 7.12
CA LEU A 160 -0.48 9.30 6.53
C LEU A 160 -1.78 9.17 7.33
N GLY A 161 -1.76 9.32 8.66
CA GLY A 161 -2.97 9.36 9.46
C GLY A 161 -3.90 10.50 9.06
N MET A 162 -3.36 11.69 8.81
CA MET A 162 -4.14 12.82 8.28
C MET A 162 -4.66 12.52 6.87
N ALA A 163 -3.81 11.98 5.98
CA ALA A 163 -4.23 11.62 4.63
C ALA A 163 -5.34 10.56 4.61
N ILE A 164 -5.27 9.55 5.48
CA ILE A 164 -6.32 8.53 5.64
C ILE A 164 -7.62 9.20 6.09
N ALA A 165 -7.60 10.14 7.04
CA ALA A 165 -8.81 10.80 7.49
C ALA A 165 -9.56 11.53 6.36
N GLU A 166 -8.81 12.17 5.45
CA GLU A 166 -9.35 13.02 4.40
C GLU A 166 -9.62 12.28 3.08
N ASN A 167 -8.95 11.16 2.83
CA ASN A 167 -9.09 10.44 1.57
C ASN A 167 -10.48 9.81 1.41
N ILE A 168 -11.07 10.01 0.23
CA ILE A 168 -12.42 9.54 -0.11
C ILE A 168 -12.46 8.38 -1.12
N GLY A 169 -11.32 8.01 -1.71
CA GLY A 169 -11.22 7.00 -2.76
C GLY A 169 -10.80 5.62 -2.26
N LEU A 170 -9.82 5.59 -1.35
CA LEU A 170 -9.11 4.40 -0.93
C LEU A 170 -10.03 3.40 -0.21
N LYS A 171 -9.98 2.16 -0.66
CA LYS A 171 -10.75 1.02 -0.13
C LYS A 171 -9.85 0.02 0.57
N GLU A 172 -8.63 -0.16 0.09
CA GLU A 172 -7.64 -1.07 0.66
C GLU A 172 -6.29 -0.35 0.80
N LEU A 173 -5.77 -0.35 2.03
CA LEU A 173 -4.45 0.16 2.35
C LEU A 173 -3.64 -0.92 3.06
N LYS A 174 -2.47 -1.24 2.48
CA LYS A 174 -1.47 -2.10 3.11
C LYS A 174 -0.23 -1.29 3.43
N ILE A 175 0.14 -1.28 4.70
CA ILE A 175 1.32 -0.60 5.25
C ILE A 175 2.07 -1.54 6.22
N SER A 176 1.99 -2.85 5.96
CA SER A 176 2.63 -3.87 6.77
C SER A 176 4.16 -3.79 6.70
N TRP A 177 4.88 -4.34 7.68
CA TRP A 177 6.36 -4.36 7.66
C TRP A 177 6.97 -2.97 7.47
N ASN A 178 6.57 -2.04 8.32
CA ASN A 178 7.14 -0.69 8.41
C ASN A 178 7.61 -0.45 9.86
N HIS A 179 7.86 0.81 10.21
CA HIS A 179 8.36 1.23 11.52
C HIS A 179 7.34 2.10 12.27
N PHE A 180 6.04 1.95 12.01
CA PHE A 180 5.00 2.66 12.76
C PHE A 180 4.97 2.17 14.20
N CYS A 181 5.31 3.04 15.14
CA CYS A 181 5.36 2.78 16.58
C CYS A 181 4.36 3.68 17.32
N SER A 182 4.43 3.74 18.65
CA SER A 182 3.44 4.35 19.54
C SER A 182 2.76 5.64 19.01
N GLN A 183 3.53 6.64 18.55
CA GLN A 183 2.97 7.91 18.06
C GLN A 183 2.39 7.80 16.64
N GLY A 184 3.11 7.18 15.71
CA GLY A 184 2.63 6.98 14.34
C GLY A 184 1.40 6.07 14.29
N ALA A 185 1.40 5.00 15.09
CA ALA A 185 0.28 4.08 15.26
C ALA A 185 -0.98 4.79 15.79
N ALA A 186 -0.83 5.65 16.81
CA ALA A 186 -1.94 6.43 17.33
C ALA A 186 -2.49 7.43 16.29
N ALA A 187 -1.62 8.05 15.49
CA ALA A 187 -2.04 8.95 14.41
C ALA A 187 -2.78 8.21 13.28
N LEU A 188 -2.28 7.04 12.86
CA LEU A 188 -2.96 6.17 11.89
C LEU A 188 -4.33 5.72 12.42
N ALA A 189 -4.42 5.32 13.68
CA ALA A 189 -5.69 4.95 14.31
C ALA A 189 -6.68 6.13 14.35
N LYS A 190 -6.21 7.33 14.71
CA LYS A 190 -7.05 8.54 14.66
C LYS A 190 -7.56 8.82 13.24
N GLY A 191 -6.69 8.67 12.24
CA GLY A 191 -7.06 8.79 10.83
C GLY A 191 -8.15 7.82 10.42
N LEU A 192 -7.97 6.54 10.77
CA LEU A 192 -8.93 5.48 10.55
C LEU A 192 -10.29 5.76 11.22
N GLY A 193 -10.29 6.27 12.45
CA GLY A 193 -11.51 6.59 13.20
C GLY A 193 -12.38 7.67 12.53
N ALA A 194 -11.76 8.57 11.75
CA ALA A 194 -12.43 9.63 10.99
C ALA A 194 -12.80 9.20 9.56
N ASN A 195 -12.10 8.22 8.99
CA ASN A 195 -12.33 7.78 7.63
C ASN A 195 -13.63 6.95 7.50
N ILE A 196 -14.41 7.23 6.45
CA ILE A 196 -15.70 6.57 6.18
C ILE A 196 -15.74 5.84 4.82
N TYR A 197 -14.58 5.47 4.27
CA TYR A 197 -14.46 4.84 2.95
C TYR A 197 -13.59 3.59 2.92
N LEU A 198 -12.57 3.52 3.79
CA LEU A 198 -11.58 2.44 3.85
C LEU A 198 -12.21 1.17 4.41
N LYS A 199 -12.07 0.08 3.66
CA LYS A 199 -12.66 -1.23 3.95
C LYS A 199 -11.65 -2.22 4.50
N VAL A 200 -10.42 -2.16 4.00
CA VAL A 200 -9.35 -3.09 4.35
C VAL A 200 -8.12 -2.30 4.80
N LEU A 201 -7.61 -2.63 5.98
CA LEU A 201 -6.37 -2.06 6.50
C LEU A 201 -5.43 -3.17 7.00
N ASP A 202 -4.23 -3.23 6.43
CA ASP A 202 -3.15 -4.07 6.94
C ASP A 202 -2.02 -3.21 7.54
N VAL A 203 -1.88 -3.26 8.86
CA VAL A 203 -0.81 -2.63 9.64
C VAL A 203 0.06 -3.68 10.34
N SER A 204 0.04 -4.93 9.89
CA SER A 204 0.80 -6.01 10.50
C SER A 204 2.32 -5.79 10.46
N TYR A 205 3.05 -6.45 11.35
CA TYR A 205 4.51 -6.32 11.44
C TYR A 205 4.99 -4.87 11.61
N ASN A 206 4.35 -4.16 12.54
CA ASN A 206 4.75 -2.83 12.98
C ASN A 206 5.01 -2.83 14.50
N GLY A 207 5.08 -1.66 15.10
CA GLY A 207 5.31 -1.45 16.52
C GLY A 207 4.12 -0.86 17.26
N PHE A 208 2.88 -1.23 16.93
CA PHE A 208 1.70 -0.60 17.53
C PHE A 208 1.67 -0.70 19.06
N ASP A 209 2.22 -1.75 19.66
CA ASP A 209 2.27 -1.95 21.12
C ASP A 209 0.89 -1.79 21.80
N ASN A 210 0.86 -1.59 23.12
CA ASN A 210 -0.39 -1.43 23.86
C ASN A 210 -1.10 -0.10 23.57
N SER A 211 -0.33 0.96 23.31
CA SER A 211 -0.82 2.32 23.06
C SER A 211 -1.50 2.44 21.70
N GLY A 212 -0.88 1.91 20.64
CA GLY A 212 -1.48 1.84 19.31
C GLY A 212 -2.68 0.89 19.27
N ALA A 213 -2.63 -0.25 19.98
CA ALA A 213 -3.78 -1.13 20.13
C ALA A 213 -4.96 -0.43 20.84
N ALA A 214 -4.70 0.35 21.90
CA ALA A 214 -5.71 1.14 22.57
C ALA A 214 -6.30 2.22 21.65
N ALA A 215 -5.46 2.90 20.87
CA ALA A 215 -5.89 3.92 19.91
C ALA A 215 -6.76 3.33 18.78
N LEU A 216 -6.38 2.17 18.24
CA LEU A 216 -7.21 1.45 17.27
C LEU A 216 -8.54 1.01 17.89
N GLY A 217 -8.53 0.53 19.13
CA GLY A 217 -9.75 0.22 19.87
C GLY A 217 -10.69 1.43 19.98
N GLU A 218 -10.15 2.62 20.28
CA GLU A 218 -10.95 3.84 20.30
C GLU A 218 -11.49 4.22 18.92
N ALA A 219 -10.66 4.12 17.87
CA ALA A 219 -11.06 4.39 16.50
C ALA A 219 -12.21 3.48 16.02
N LEU A 220 -12.16 2.20 16.38
CA LEU A 220 -13.19 1.22 16.02
C LEU A 220 -14.55 1.46 16.69
N LYS A 221 -14.62 2.22 17.79
CA LYS A 221 -15.91 2.59 18.39
C LYS A 221 -16.74 3.48 17.48
N THR A 222 -16.08 4.36 16.73
CA THR A 222 -16.74 5.34 15.85
C THR A 222 -16.68 4.95 14.39
N ASN A 223 -15.66 4.20 13.96
CA ASN A 223 -15.56 3.71 12.60
C ASN A 223 -16.65 2.66 12.33
N ASN A 224 -17.44 2.91 11.30
CA ASN A 224 -18.57 2.07 10.89
C ASN A 224 -18.46 1.64 9.43
N VAL A 225 -17.24 1.55 8.90
CA VAL A 225 -17.00 1.23 7.49
C VAL A 225 -15.98 0.13 7.31
N LEU A 226 -14.94 0.06 8.15
CA LEU A 226 -13.87 -0.92 8.06
C LEU A 226 -14.43 -2.34 8.25
N GLU A 227 -14.06 -3.23 7.35
CA GLU A 227 -14.50 -4.63 7.29
C GLU A 227 -13.36 -5.60 7.59
N GLU A 228 -12.11 -5.26 7.23
CA GLU A 228 -10.95 -6.11 7.47
C GLU A 228 -9.80 -5.34 8.10
N LEU A 229 -9.26 -5.91 9.18
CA LEU A 229 -8.14 -5.33 9.92
C LEU A 229 -7.12 -6.40 10.29
N ASN A 230 -5.89 -6.22 9.81
CA ASN A 230 -4.75 -7.05 10.19
C ASN A 230 -3.80 -6.24 11.09
N ILE A 231 -3.73 -6.64 12.37
CA ILE A 231 -2.81 -6.11 13.39
C ILE A 231 -1.88 -7.19 13.92
N SER A 232 -1.65 -8.27 13.18
CA SER A 232 -0.72 -9.32 13.57
C SER A 232 0.72 -8.81 13.73
N ASN A 233 1.52 -9.46 14.57
CA ASN A 233 2.94 -9.12 14.80
C ASN A 233 3.19 -7.65 15.20
N ASN A 234 2.41 -7.10 16.13
CA ASN A 234 2.49 -5.69 16.53
C ASN A 234 2.94 -5.47 17.99
N ARG A 235 3.46 -6.52 18.64
CA ARG A 235 3.89 -6.49 20.05
C ARG A 235 2.77 -6.09 21.02
N ILE A 236 1.53 -6.45 20.70
CA ILE A 236 0.35 -6.19 21.53
C ILE A 236 0.32 -7.20 22.70
N SER A 237 0.45 -6.72 23.94
CA SER A 237 0.39 -7.59 25.12
C SER A 237 -1.05 -7.80 25.60
N VAL A 238 -1.23 -8.52 26.72
CA VAL A 238 -2.53 -8.72 27.38
C VAL A 238 -3.25 -7.37 27.56
N GLU A 239 -2.55 -6.36 28.07
CA GLU A 239 -3.12 -5.04 28.30
C GLU A 239 -3.61 -4.39 27.00
N GLY A 240 -2.78 -4.38 25.96
CA GLY A 240 -3.15 -3.82 24.65
C GLY A 240 -4.37 -4.52 24.05
N ALA A 241 -4.42 -5.85 24.14
CA ALA A 241 -5.57 -6.63 23.67
C ALA A 241 -6.85 -6.30 24.43
N LEU A 242 -6.78 -6.16 25.75
CA LEU A 242 -7.94 -5.77 26.57
C LEU A 242 -8.43 -4.35 26.24
N ARG A 243 -7.52 -3.42 25.93
CA ARG A 243 -7.88 -2.06 25.50
C ARG A 243 -8.51 -2.06 24.11
N PHE A 244 -7.91 -2.78 23.17
CA PHE A 244 -8.45 -2.95 21.81
C PHE A 244 -9.86 -3.56 21.85
N ALA A 245 -10.07 -4.56 22.70
CA ALA A 245 -11.36 -5.23 22.89
C ALA A 245 -12.49 -4.29 23.33
N LEU A 246 -12.19 -3.13 23.96
CA LEU A 246 -13.21 -2.13 24.28
C LEU A 246 -13.84 -1.51 23.02
N GLY A 247 -13.10 -1.44 21.91
CA GLY A 247 -13.62 -1.00 20.62
C GLY A 247 -14.56 -2.02 19.98
N LEU A 248 -14.16 -3.29 20.03
CA LEU A 248 -14.94 -4.40 19.47
C LEU A 248 -16.31 -4.58 20.13
N LYS A 249 -16.48 -4.11 21.37
CA LYS A 249 -17.79 -4.11 22.05
C LYS A 249 -18.83 -3.23 21.36
N GLU A 250 -18.38 -2.20 20.65
CA GLU A 250 -19.25 -1.21 20.01
C GLU A 250 -19.24 -1.35 18.48
N ASN A 251 -18.17 -1.88 17.90
CA ASN A 251 -18.02 -1.99 16.45
C ASN A 251 -18.96 -3.04 15.85
N LYS A 252 -19.66 -2.66 14.77
CA LYS A 252 -20.67 -3.50 14.11
C LYS A 252 -20.32 -3.87 12.68
N THR A 253 -19.13 -3.50 12.20
CA THR A 253 -18.79 -3.57 10.77
C THR A 253 -17.58 -4.42 10.46
N LEU A 254 -16.66 -4.55 11.41
CA LEU A 254 -15.48 -5.38 11.25
C LEU A 254 -15.91 -6.84 11.14
N LYS A 255 -15.49 -7.49 10.05
CA LYS A 255 -15.77 -8.88 9.71
C LYS A 255 -14.56 -9.77 9.92
N ASN A 256 -13.39 -9.29 9.49
CA ASN A 256 -12.16 -10.06 9.51
C ASN A 256 -11.13 -9.35 10.39
N LEU A 257 -10.74 -10.01 11.48
CA LEU A 257 -9.73 -9.50 12.42
C LEU A 257 -8.60 -10.50 12.60
N ASN A 258 -7.38 -10.09 12.26
CA ASN A 258 -6.19 -10.87 12.51
C ASN A 258 -5.31 -10.20 13.58
N MET A 259 -5.17 -10.86 14.74
CA MET A 259 -4.29 -10.47 15.85
C MET A 259 -3.17 -11.48 16.11
N THR A 260 -2.92 -12.41 15.18
CA THR A 260 -1.92 -13.49 15.36
C THR A 260 -0.53 -12.95 15.68
N ARG A 261 0.30 -13.79 16.32
CA ARG A 261 1.70 -13.47 16.64
C ARG A 261 1.86 -12.18 17.47
N ASN A 262 0.89 -11.90 18.34
CA ASN A 262 1.00 -10.89 19.40
C ASN A 262 1.14 -11.56 20.77
N PRO A 263 1.96 -11.02 21.70
CA PRO A 263 2.15 -11.59 23.04
C PRO A 263 0.96 -11.33 23.99
N MET A 264 -0.28 -11.52 23.52
CA MET A 264 -1.50 -11.23 24.28
C MET A 264 -1.93 -12.33 25.24
N GLN A 265 -1.31 -13.52 25.15
CA GLN A 265 -1.58 -14.69 25.98
C GLN A 265 -3.06 -15.13 25.97
N SER A 266 -3.39 -16.20 26.68
CA SER A 266 -4.78 -16.67 26.76
C SER A 266 -5.72 -15.64 27.40
N GLU A 267 -5.22 -14.81 28.32
CA GLU A 267 -6.00 -13.77 28.98
C GLU A 267 -6.47 -12.68 28.00
N GLY A 268 -5.57 -12.18 27.14
CA GLY A 268 -5.92 -11.20 26.12
C GLY A 268 -6.89 -11.79 25.08
N CYS A 269 -6.65 -13.03 24.65
CA CYS A 269 -7.56 -13.75 23.75
C CYS A 269 -8.97 -13.88 24.33
N PHE A 270 -9.06 -14.28 25.61
CA PHE A 270 -10.34 -14.38 26.31
C PHE A 270 -11.02 -13.01 26.43
N GLY A 271 -10.25 -11.95 26.66
CA GLY A 271 -10.75 -10.57 26.69
C GLY A 271 -11.39 -10.12 25.38
N VAL A 272 -10.75 -10.41 24.24
CA VAL A 272 -11.28 -10.14 22.90
C VAL A 272 -12.56 -10.93 22.66
N LEU A 273 -12.55 -12.24 22.93
CA LEU A 273 -13.73 -13.10 22.77
C LEU A 273 -14.91 -12.64 23.64
N LYS A 274 -14.65 -12.25 24.90
CA LYS A 274 -15.68 -11.74 25.81
C LYS A 274 -16.26 -10.40 25.34
N ALA A 275 -15.45 -9.55 24.74
CA ALA A 275 -15.94 -8.30 24.15
C ALA A 275 -16.88 -8.56 22.96
N LEU A 276 -16.50 -9.47 22.07
CA LEU A 276 -17.34 -9.88 20.93
C LEU A 276 -18.64 -10.56 21.40
N GLN A 277 -18.55 -11.45 22.39
CA GLN A 277 -19.74 -12.09 22.98
C GLN A 277 -20.71 -11.08 23.61
N ALA A 278 -20.20 -9.97 24.15
CA ALA A 278 -21.02 -8.91 24.73
C ALA A 278 -21.65 -7.99 23.67
N ASN A 279 -21.20 -8.05 22.41
CA ASN A 279 -21.73 -7.27 21.30
C ASN A 279 -22.60 -8.14 20.39
N SER A 280 -23.91 -8.12 20.62
CA SER A 280 -24.87 -8.90 19.82
C SER A 280 -24.94 -8.48 18.35
N ASP A 281 -24.45 -7.29 18.02
CA ASP A 281 -24.46 -6.73 16.67
C ASP A 281 -23.08 -6.82 15.99
N SER A 282 -22.14 -7.58 16.57
CA SER A 282 -20.83 -7.79 15.96
C SER A 282 -20.97 -8.49 14.61
N SER A 283 -20.25 -7.99 13.60
CA SER A 283 -20.18 -8.59 12.26
C SER A 283 -18.98 -9.51 12.07
N ILE A 284 -18.22 -9.83 13.12
CA ILE A 284 -17.01 -10.66 13.00
C ILE A 284 -17.36 -12.06 12.50
N GLU A 285 -16.78 -12.43 11.36
CA GLU A 285 -16.89 -13.72 10.69
C GLU A 285 -15.59 -14.53 10.85
N ILE A 286 -14.44 -13.85 10.73
CA ILE A 286 -13.11 -14.46 10.83
C ILE A 286 -12.32 -13.75 11.94
N LEU A 287 -11.87 -14.54 12.91
CA LEU A 287 -11.07 -14.06 14.03
C LEU A 287 -9.83 -14.95 14.20
N ASP A 288 -8.67 -14.41 13.88
CA ASP A 288 -7.39 -15.10 14.05
C ASP A 288 -6.66 -14.56 15.29
N LEU A 289 -6.53 -15.41 16.31
CA LEU A 289 -5.80 -15.13 17.56
C LEU A 289 -4.52 -16.01 17.65
N PRO A 290 -3.51 -15.60 18.44
CA PRO A 290 -2.26 -16.34 18.63
C PRO A 290 -2.38 -17.75 19.21
#